data_AF-A0A6I5YM47-F1
#
_entry.id   AF-A0A6I5YM47-F1
#
_cell.length_a   1.000
_cell.length_b   1.000
_cell.length_c   1.000
_cell.angle_alpha   90.00
_cell.angle_beta   90.00
_cell.angle_gamma   90.00
#
_symmetry.space_group_name_H-M   'P 1'
#
loop_
_entity.id
_entity.type
_entity.pdbx_description
1 polymer ?
#
loop_
_entity_poly.entity_id
_entity_poly.type
_entity_poly.pdbx_seq_one_letter_code
_entity_poly.pdbx_strand_id
1 'polypeptide(L)'
;MASRSLFSPLLLIAPLALAACTAQDKADNQTVPQATNAAENAAASVNAAAHAAAPAADLARYVGHYPFDKVGDHSWQDDPAVTQAVTAAVGDATVRKWIADGEGPATPIALIDGKVASWTCETHNCGPHQWITLIDPKSGAAEVCYYDEDVAADKVRWFIAGKEETRAGKCPEVNS
;
A
#
# COMPACT_ATOMS: atom_id res chain seq x y z
N MET A 1 37.50 28.10 -20.95
CA MET A 1 38.44 28.65 -19.96
C MET A 1 37.71 29.66 -19.10
N ALA A 2 37.37 29.30 -17.85
CA ALA A 2 37.35 30.18 -16.67
C ALA A 2 36.87 29.33 -15.49
N SER A 3 37.85 28.88 -14.71
CA SER A 3 37.74 28.12 -13.49
C SER A 3 37.44 29.06 -12.32
N ARG A 4 36.56 28.67 -11.39
CA ARG A 4 36.55 29.16 -10.00
C ARG A 4 36.09 28.06 -9.04
N SER A 5 37.06 27.30 -8.56
CA SER A 5 36.96 26.61 -7.27
C SER A 5 37.10 27.62 -6.13
N LEU A 6 36.25 27.54 -5.12
CA LEU A 6 36.60 27.95 -3.76
C LEU A 6 36.02 26.94 -2.76
N PHE A 7 36.93 26.47 -1.92
CA PHE A 7 36.80 25.48 -0.88
C PHE A 7 36.22 26.06 0.43
N SER A 8 35.69 25.16 1.25
CA SER A 8 35.84 25.09 2.73
C SER A 8 34.83 25.81 3.64
N PRO A 9 34.73 25.42 4.94
CA PRO A 9 33.82 24.39 5.45
C PRO A 9 33.05 24.88 6.69
N LEU A 10 32.48 23.95 7.47
CA LEU A 10 32.50 23.87 8.94
C LEU A 10 31.13 23.65 9.62
N LEU A 11 31.14 22.60 10.43
CA LEU A 11 30.14 22.09 11.36
C LEU A 11 29.49 23.16 12.26
N LEU A 12 28.22 22.93 12.63
CA LEU A 12 27.69 23.31 13.95
C LEU A 12 26.86 22.14 14.52
N ILE A 13 27.20 21.82 15.77
CA ILE A 13 26.83 20.67 16.58
C ILE A 13 25.59 21.02 17.41
N ALA A 14 24.60 20.13 17.47
CA ALA A 14 23.42 20.26 18.34
C ALA A 14 23.63 19.49 19.66
N PRO A 15 23.39 20.09 20.84
CA PRO A 15 23.43 19.35 22.11
C PRO A 15 22.06 18.75 22.46
N LEU A 16 22.07 17.44 22.73
CA LEU A 16 21.01 16.74 23.46
C LEU A 16 21.02 17.17 24.93
N ALA A 17 19.85 17.54 25.45
CA ALA A 17 19.60 17.63 26.88
C ALA A 17 18.48 16.64 27.24
N LEU A 18 18.80 15.56 27.95
CA LEU A 18 17.82 14.79 28.71
C LEU A 18 18.40 14.50 30.10
N ALA A 19 17.60 14.84 31.10
CA ALA A 19 17.97 14.97 32.49
C ALA A 19 18.01 13.63 33.25
N ALA A 20 19.01 13.54 34.14
CA ALA A 20 19.00 13.02 35.50
C ALA A 20 18.25 11.71 35.87
N CYS A 21 19.06 10.70 36.20
CA CYS A 21 19.08 9.81 37.39
C CYS A 21 17.89 9.78 38.38
N THR A 22 17.51 8.58 38.83
CA THR A 22 17.93 8.04 40.15
C THR A 22 17.71 6.53 40.25
N ALA A 23 18.69 5.85 40.84
CA ALA A 23 18.70 4.45 41.23
C ALA A 23 17.86 4.17 42.47
N GLN A 24 17.33 2.94 42.60
CA GLN A 24 16.81 2.45 43.88
C GLN A 24 17.12 0.96 44.03
N ASP A 25 18.26 0.68 44.67
CA ASP A 25 18.59 -0.64 45.23
C ASP A 25 18.02 -0.73 46.65
N LYS A 26 17.21 -1.76 46.93
CA LYS A 26 17.13 -2.41 48.25
C LYS A 26 16.78 -3.88 48.09
N ALA A 27 17.76 -4.73 48.37
CA ALA A 27 17.58 -6.10 48.82
C ALA A 27 17.26 -6.10 50.32
N ASP A 28 16.28 -6.89 50.76
CA ASP A 28 16.56 -8.14 51.51
C ASP A 28 15.29 -8.79 52.09
N ASN A 29 15.14 -10.07 51.74
CA ASN A 29 14.94 -11.22 52.62
C ASN A 29 13.62 -11.37 53.42
N GLN A 30 12.87 -12.45 53.15
CA GLN A 30 12.73 -13.63 54.05
C GLN A 30 11.64 -14.60 53.55
N THR A 31 11.99 -15.87 53.69
CA THR A 31 11.37 -17.12 53.22
C THR A 31 10.17 -17.59 54.05
N VAL A 32 9.14 -18.17 53.41
CA VAL A 32 8.49 -19.43 53.84
C VAL A 32 7.82 -20.13 52.63
N PRO A 33 7.75 -21.48 52.61
CA PRO A 33 7.64 -22.32 51.42
C PRO A 33 6.17 -22.59 51.03
N GLN A 34 5.92 -23.19 49.85
CA GLN A 34 5.21 -24.48 49.70
C GLN A 34 4.81 -24.78 48.24
N ALA A 35 5.33 -25.91 47.77
CA ALA A 35 4.81 -26.91 46.83
C ALA A 35 3.81 -26.54 45.70
N THR A 36 4.25 -26.92 44.49
CA THR A 36 3.50 -27.57 43.38
C THR A 36 2.23 -26.88 42.87
N ASN A 37 2.24 -26.44 41.61
CA ASN A 37 1.41 -26.99 40.53
C ASN A 37 1.70 -26.29 39.19
N ALA A 38 1.25 -26.94 38.13
CA ALA A 38 1.63 -26.82 36.74
C ALA A 38 1.46 -25.45 36.06
N ALA A 39 2.29 -25.27 35.03
CA ALA A 39 2.02 -24.62 33.75
C ALA A 39 1.32 -23.25 33.72
N GLU A 40 2.09 -22.19 33.49
CA GLU A 40 1.60 -21.00 32.77
C GLU A 40 2.78 -20.27 32.12
N ASN A 41 3.29 -20.84 31.02
CA ASN A 41 4.01 -20.04 30.01
C ASN A 41 2.95 -19.31 29.18
N ALA A 42 2.48 -18.17 29.69
CA ALA A 42 1.55 -17.30 28.99
C ALA A 42 2.03 -15.85 29.07
N ALA A 43 2.95 -15.49 28.17
CA ALA A 43 3.15 -14.10 27.76
C ALA A 43 3.90 -14.01 26.42
N ALA A 44 3.32 -14.61 25.38
CA ALA A 44 3.61 -14.24 24.01
C ALA A 44 2.30 -14.36 23.22
N SER A 45 1.45 -13.34 23.28
CA SER A 45 0.30 -13.22 22.38
C SER A 45 0.41 -11.91 21.60
N VAL A 46 1.08 -12.05 20.46
CA VAL A 46 0.81 -11.43 19.17
C VAL A 46 -0.30 -10.37 19.17
N ASN A 47 0.09 -9.11 19.08
CA ASN A 47 -0.77 -8.07 18.52
C ASN A 47 -0.73 -8.21 16.98
N ALA A 48 -1.25 -9.32 16.47
CA ALA A 48 -1.63 -9.41 15.07
C ALA A 48 -3.07 -8.92 15.00
N ALA A 49 -3.24 -7.62 14.76
CA ALA A 49 -4.52 -7.09 14.32
C ALA A 49 -4.87 -7.82 13.02
N ALA A 50 -5.71 -8.85 13.14
CA ALA A 50 -6.32 -9.50 12.01
C ALA A 50 -7.08 -8.42 11.26
N HIS A 51 -6.58 -8.04 10.08
CA HIS A 51 -7.40 -7.35 9.10
C HIS A 51 -8.56 -8.29 8.81
N ALA A 52 -9.71 -8.04 9.44
CA ALA A 52 -10.94 -8.70 9.06
C ALA A 52 -11.11 -8.43 7.55
N ALA A 53 -11.11 -9.51 6.77
CA ALA A 53 -11.38 -9.41 5.35
C ALA A 53 -12.71 -8.67 5.19
N ALA A 54 -12.72 -7.60 4.39
CA ALA A 54 -13.96 -6.95 4.02
C ALA A 54 -14.91 -8.02 3.46
N PRO A 55 -16.23 -7.93 3.70
CA PRO A 55 -17.17 -8.82 3.02
C PRO A 55 -16.86 -8.77 1.52
N ALA A 56 -16.83 -9.95 0.88
CA ALA A 56 -16.59 -10.06 -0.55
C ALA A 56 -17.62 -9.18 -1.27
N ALA A 57 -17.18 -8.00 -1.70
CA ALA A 57 -18.02 -7.08 -2.44
C ALA A 57 -18.31 -7.73 -3.80
N ASP A 58 -19.53 -7.59 -4.29
CA ASP A 58 -19.88 -8.03 -5.64
C ASP A 58 -19.28 -7.07 -6.66
N LEU A 59 -17.96 -7.10 -6.81
CA LEU A 59 -17.23 -6.28 -7.79
C LEU A 59 -17.43 -6.79 -9.22
N ALA A 60 -17.93 -8.01 -9.39
CA ALA A 60 -18.23 -8.57 -10.70
C ALA A 60 -19.32 -7.76 -11.43
N ARG A 61 -20.16 -7.01 -10.70
CA ARG A 61 -21.16 -6.10 -11.27
C ARG A 61 -20.57 -5.01 -12.18
N TYR A 62 -19.29 -4.70 -12.05
CA TYR A 62 -18.60 -3.71 -12.90
C TYR A 62 -18.08 -4.29 -14.22
N VAL A 63 -18.02 -5.61 -14.38
CA VAL A 63 -17.49 -6.24 -15.60
C VAL A 63 -18.30 -5.79 -16.82
N GLY A 64 -17.61 -5.30 -17.85
CA GLY A 64 -18.18 -4.75 -19.08
C GLY A 64 -18.51 -3.25 -19.04
N HIS A 65 -18.46 -2.61 -17.86
CA HIS A 65 -18.62 -1.18 -17.70
C HIS A 65 -17.27 -0.45 -17.75
N TYR A 66 -17.27 0.84 -18.11
CA TYR A 66 -16.08 1.66 -17.93
C TYR A 66 -15.90 2.02 -16.45
N PRO A 67 -14.66 2.23 -15.97
CA PRO A 67 -14.40 2.52 -14.56
C PRO A 67 -15.13 3.76 -14.02
N PHE A 68 -15.43 4.72 -14.88
CA PHE A 68 -16.15 5.95 -14.55
C PHE A 68 -17.67 5.82 -14.66
N ASP A 69 -18.17 4.74 -15.24
CA ASP A 69 -19.61 4.50 -15.33
C ASP A 69 -20.16 4.17 -13.95
N LYS A 70 -21.29 4.77 -13.60
CA LYS A 70 -22.01 4.39 -12.39
C LYS A 70 -22.69 3.05 -12.57
N VAL A 71 -22.44 2.13 -11.65
CA VAL A 71 -23.20 0.90 -11.45
C VAL A 71 -23.89 1.00 -10.10
N GLY A 72 -25.19 1.33 -10.11
CA GLY A 72 -25.89 1.76 -8.90
C GLY A 72 -25.42 3.15 -8.47
N ASP A 73 -25.09 3.32 -7.19
CA ASP A 73 -24.72 4.63 -6.62
C ASP A 73 -23.24 4.99 -6.83
N HIS A 74 -22.41 4.01 -7.22
CA HIS A 74 -20.95 4.14 -7.31
C HIS A 74 -20.43 3.77 -8.70
N SER A 75 -19.38 4.47 -9.11
CA SER A 75 -18.42 4.03 -10.12
C SER A 75 -17.38 3.08 -9.52
N TRP A 76 -16.47 2.57 -10.33
CA TRP A 76 -15.38 1.73 -9.82
C TRP A 76 -14.47 2.49 -8.85
N GLN A 77 -14.10 3.75 -9.15
CA GLN A 77 -13.13 4.49 -8.34
C GLN A 77 -13.65 4.88 -6.96
N ASP A 78 -14.93 5.23 -6.85
CA ASP A 78 -15.56 5.66 -5.60
C ASP A 78 -16.31 4.53 -4.86
N ASP A 79 -16.28 3.30 -5.39
CA ASP A 79 -16.81 2.14 -4.67
C ASP A 79 -16.04 1.96 -3.36
N PRO A 80 -16.72 1.89 -2.20
CA PRO A 80 -16.06 1.75 -0.90
C PRO A 80 -15.17 0.51 -0.80
N ALA A 81 -15.56 -0.60 -1.44
CA ALA A 81 -14.78 -1.84 -1.40
C ALA A 81 -13.50 -1.71 -2.24
N VAL A 82 -13.57 -1.05 -3.39
CA VAL A 82 -12.39 -0.74 -4.23
C VAL A 82 -11.45 0.20 -3.48
N THR A 83 -11.98 1.28 -2.92
CA THR A 83 -11.20 2.27 -2.14
C THR A 83 -10.48 1.61 -0.95
N GLN A 84 -11.16 0.73 -0.22
CA GLN A 84 -10.58 -0.01 0.89
C GLN A 84 -9.46 -0.95 0.42
N ALA A 85 -9.72 -1.72 -0.65
CA ALA A 85 -8.75 -2.67 -1.18
C ALA A 85 -7.48 -1.98 -1.68
N VAL A 86 -7.62 -0.88 -2.44
CA VAL A 86 -6.50 -0.05 -2.90
C VAL A 86 -5.74 0.55 -1.73
N THR A 87 -6.42 1.04 -0.70
CA THR A 87 -5.78 1.60 0.50
C THR A 87 -4.95 0.54 1.24
N ALA A 88 -5.43 -0.69 1.32
CA ALA A 88 -4.69 -1.79 1.94
C ALA A 88 -3.48 -2.25 1.13
N ALA A 89 -3.57 -2.20 -0.21
CA ALA A 89 -2.49 -2.63 -1.10
C ALA A 89 -1.40 -1.56 -1.30
N VAL A 90 -1.79 -0.29 -1.44
CA VAL A 90 -0.91 0.79 -1.91
C VAL A 90 -0.56 1.71 -0.75
N GLY A 91 0.68 1.63 -0.25
CA GLY A 91 1.19 2.52 0.80
C GLY A 91 1.43 3.97 0.34
N ASP A 92 1.69 4.17 -0.96
CA ASP A 92 2.00 5.46 -1.56
C ASP A 92 0.74 6.31 -1.78
N ALA A 93 0.67 7.48 -1.13
CA ALA A 93 -0.49 8.38 -1.22
C ALA A 93 -0.66 9.01 -2.61
N THR A 94 0.42 9.22 -3.35
CA THR A 94 0.36 9.81 -4.70
C THR A 94 -0.25 8.81 -5.68
N VAL A 95 0.16 7.54 -5.58
CA VAL A 95 -0.42 6.47 -6.41
C VAL A 95 -1.89 6.27 -6.08
N ARG A 96 -2.28 6.27 -4.79
CA ARG A 96 -3.70 6.19 -4.41
C ARG A 96 -4.52 7.35 -4.97
N LYS A 97 -3.96 8.57 -4.98
CA LYS A 97 -4.62 9.74 -5.57
C LYS A 97 -4.84 9.56 -7.06
N TRP A 98 -3.85 9.09 -7.81
CA TRP A 98 -4.03 8.80 -9.24
C TRP A 98 -5.09 7.73 -9.50
N ILE A 99 -5.20 6.71 -8.66
CA ILE A 99 -6.22 5.67 -8.82
C ILE A 99 -7.62 6.22 -8.51
N ALA A 100 -7.76 7.05 -7.48
CA ALA A 100 -9.05 7.59 -7.04
C ALA A 100 -9.56 8.71 -7.96
N ASP A 101 -8.67 9.63 -8.34
CA ASP A 101 -9.02 10.84 -9.10
C ASP A 101 -8.79 10.67 -10.60
N GLY A 102 -8.20 9.54 -11.01
CA GLY A 102 -7.64 9.37 -12.34
C GLY A 102 -8.72 9.33 -13.41
N GLU A 103 -9.10 10.50 -13.89
CA GLU A 103 -9.93 10.70 -15.07
C GLU A 103 -9.04 10.66 -16.31
N GLY A 104 -9.38 9.79 -17.25
CA GLY A 104 -8.66 9.66 -18.50
C GLY A 104 -9.09 8.46 -19.32
N PRO A 105 -8.38 8.15 -20.41
CA PRO A 105 -8.72 6.99 -21.22
C PRO A 105 -8.68 5.72 -20.38
N ALA A 106 -9.63 4.84 -20.64
CA ALA A 106 -9.83 3.60 -19.93
C ALA A 106 -10.35 2.54 -20.88
N THR A 107 -10.24 1.28 -20.47
CA THR A 107 -10.90 0.16 -21.12
C THR A 107 -12.07 -0.33 -20.26
N PRO A 108 -13.04 -1.06 -20.82
CA PRO A 108 -14.04 -1.74 -20.01
C PRO A 108 -13.40 -2.67 -18.98
N ILE A 109 -13.97 -2.71 -17.78
CA ILE A 109 -13.55 -3.58 -16.70
C ILE A 109 -13.76 -5.04 -17.13
N ALA A 110 -12.77 -5.89 -16.88
CA ALA A 110 -12.83 -7.31 -17.26
C ALA A 110 -12.34 -8.21 -16.13
N LEU A 111 -12.42 -9.53 -16.35
CA LEU A 111 -11.74 -10.50 -15.50
C LEU A 111 -10.37 -10.85 -16.10
N ILE A 112 -9.31 -10.68 -15.31
CA ILE A 112 -7.95 -11.15 -15.64
C ILE A 112 -7.53 -12.12 -14.54
N ASP A 113 -7.23 -13.37 -14.91
CA ASP A 113 -6.85 -14.44 -13.98
C ASP A 113 -7.80 -14.59 -12.78
N GLY A 114 -9.10 -14.39 -13.03
CA GLY A 114 -10.16 -14.46 -12.02
C GLY A 114 -10.29 -13.23 -11.11
N LYS A 115 -9.52 -12.16 -11.34
CA LYS A 115 -9.61 -10.88 -10.64
C LYS A 115 -10.36 -9.86 -11.48
N VAL A 116 -11.15 -9.01 -10.85
CA VAL A 116 -11.81 -7.88 -11.51
C VAL A 116 -10.76 -6.80 -11.75
N ALA A 117 -10.57 -6.45 -13.01
CA ALA A 117 -9.46 -5.63 -13.48
C ALA A 117 -9.97 -4.35 -14.14
N SER A 118 -9.46 -3.22 -13.65
CA SER A 118 -9.75 -1.88 -14.14
C SER A 118 -8.46 -1.20 -14.56
N TRP A 119 -8.31 -0.92 -15.85
CA TRP A 119 -7.15 -0.22 -16.42
C TRP A 119 -7.56 1.20 -16.83
N THR A 120 -6.70 2.14 -16.49
CA THR A 120 -6.89 3.57 -16.77
C THR A 120 -5.52 4.22 -16.96
N CYS A 121 -5.49 5.35 -17.63
CA CYS A 121 -4.27 6.11 -17.84
C CYS A 121 -4.50 7.61 -17.75
N GLU A 122 -3.43 8.37 -17.58
CA GLU A 122 -3.50 9.82 -17.52
C GLU A 122 -3.93 10.40 -18.87
N THR A 123 -4.86 11.35 -18.81
CA THR A 123 -5.36 12.07 -20.00
C THR A 123 -4.22 12.67 -20.82
N HIS A 124 -4.19 12.33 -22.11
CA HIS A 124 -3.14 12.74 -23.07
C HIS A 124 -1.72 12.23 -22.76
N ASN A 125 -1.57 11.33 -21.78
CA ASN A 125 -0.28 10.82 -21.33
C ASN A 125 -0.29 9.30 -21.08
N CYS A 126 -1.08 8.54 -21.86
CA CYS A 126 -1.34 7.14 -21.54
C CYS A 126 -0.16 6.19 -21.68
N GLY A 127 0.71 6.42 -22.66
CA GLY A 127 1.92 5.61 -22.81
C GLY A 127 2.88 5.78 -21.63
N PRO A 128 3.16 7.04 -21.22
CA PRO A 128 4.05 7.35 -20.09
C PRO A 128 3.45 7.12 -18.70
N HIS A 129 2.13 7.24 -18.53
CA HIS A 129 1.51 7.19 -17.21
C HIS A 129 0.19 6.43 -17.20
N GLN A 130 0.22 5.23 -16.61
CA GLN A 130 -0.91 4.30 -16.61
C GLN A 130 -0.89 3.41 -15.38
N TRP A 131 -2.05 2.86 -15.03
CA TRP A 131 -2.18 1.92 -13.93
C TRP A 131 -3.33 0.94 -14.16
N ILE A 132 -3.24 -0.19 -13.45
CA ILE A 132 -4.30 -1.19 -13.39
C ILE A 132 -4.52 -1.63 -11.95
N THR A 133 -5.79 -1.71 -11.56
CA THR A 133 -6.22 -2.27 -10.28
C THR A 133 -6.84 -3.63 -10.53
N LEU A 134 -6.31 -4.67 -9.89
CA LEU A 134 -6.86 -6.03 -9.94
C LEU A 134 -7.34 -6.39 -8.54
N ILE A 135 -8.61 -6.77 -8.38
CA ILE A 135 -9.16 -7.17 -7.09
C ILE A 135 -9.67 -8.61 -7.18
N ASP A 136 -9.19 -9.47 -6.29
CA ASP A 136 -9.76 -10.81 -6.12
C ASP A 136 -11.17 -10.67 -5.52
N PRO A 137 -12.23 -11.04 -6.25
CA PRO A 137 -13.60 -10.87 -5.77
C PRO A 137 -13.92 -11.75 -4.55
N LYS A 138 -13.10 -12.77 -4.25
CA LYS A 138 -13.31 -13.66 -3.10
C LYS A 138 -12.74 -13.08 -1.81
N SER A 139 -11.54 -12.50 -1.87
CA SER A 139 -10.82 -12.02 -0.70
C SER A 139 -10.86 -10.51 -0.51
N GLY A 140 -11.21 -9.76 -1.56
CA GLY A 140 -11.10 -8.31 -1.59
C GLY A 140 -9.65 -7.81 -1.64
N ALA A 141 -8.67 -8.70 -1.82
CA ALA A 141 -7.27 -8.31 -1.93
C ALA A 141 -7.00 -7.65 -3.28
N ALA A 142 -6.38 -6.46 -3.24
CA ALA A 142 -5.95 -5.75 -4.44
C ALA A 142 -4.48 -6.01 -4.77
N GLU A 143 -4.22 -6.06 -6.08
CA GLU A 143 -2.92 -5.87 -6.68
C GLU A 143 -3.02 -4.62 -7.58
N VAL A 144 -2.03 -3.74 -7.49
CA VAL A 144 -2.00 -2.52 -8.31
C VAL A 144 -0.68 -2.47 -9.05
N CYS A 145 -0.73 -2.33 -10.37
CA CYS A 145 0.42 -1.92 -11.15
C CYS A 145 0.31 -0.43 -11.45
N TYR A 146 1.40 0.30 -11.25
CA TYR A 146 1.55 1.72 -11.56
C TYR A 146 2.82 1.93 -12.39
N TYR A 147 2.66 2.55 -13.55
CA TYR A 147 3.73 2.92 -14.46
C TYR A 147 3.80 4.44 -14.59
N ASP A 148 5.01 4.97 -14.45
CA ASP A 148 5.32 6.38 -14.62
C ASP A 148 6.72 6.48 -15.26
N GLU A 149 6.76 6.85 -16.54
CA GLU A 149 7.97 6.90 -17.35
C GLU A 149 8.98 7.93 -16.83
N ASP A 150 8.51 9.02 -16.21
CA ASP A 150 9.37 10.06 -15.63
C ASP A 150 10.08 9.56 -14.36
N VAL A 151 9.51 8.55 -13.68
CA VAL A 151 10.14 7.89 -12.54
C VAL A 151 11.07 6.76 -13.00
N ALA A 152 10.60 5.88 -13.89
CA ALA A 152 11.41 4.79 -14.44
C ALA A 152 10.86 4.28 -15.79
N ALA A 153 11.50 4.68 -16.89
CA ALA A 153 11.02 4.40 -18.24
C ALA A 153 10.87 2.90 -18.60
N ASP A 154 11.61 2.00 -17.96
CA ASP A 154 11.62 0.55 -18.26
C ASP A 154 11.06 -0.32 -17.12
N LYS A 155 10.45 0.30 -16.09
CA LYS A 155 10.00 -0.41 -14.89
C LYS A 155 8.63 0.05 -14.41
N VAL A 156 7.93 -0.86 -13.77
CA VAL A 156 6.66 -0.62 -13.06
C VAL A 156 6.80 -0.90 -11.58
N ARG A 157 5.95 -0.22 -10.81
CA ARG A 157 5.73 -0.51 -9.39
C ARG A 157 4.50 -1.39 -9.26
N TRP A 158 4.66 -2.53 -8.60
CA TRP A 158 3.57 -3.41 -8.21
C TRP A 158 3.35 -3.32 -6.71
N PHE A 159 2.09 -3.13 -6.32
CA PHE A 159 1.65 -3.11 -4.94
C PHE A 159 0.80 -4.35 -4.69
N ILE A 160 1.27 -5.26 -3.84
CA ILE A 160 0.64 -6.55 -3.59
C ILE A 160 0.63 -6.79 -2.08
N ALA A 161 -0.56 -6.93 -1.51
CA ALA A 161 -0.74 -7.19 -0.08
C ALA A 161 0.05 -6.21 0.82
N GLY A 162 0.03 -4.91 0.47
CA GLY A 162 0.68 -3.84 1.22
C GLY A 162 2.20 -3.72 0.99
N LYS A 163 2.77 -4.55 0.10
CA LYS A 163 4.20 -4.51 -0.26
C LYS A 163 4.37 -3.93 -1.64
N GLU A 164 5.45 -3.18 -1.83
CA GLU A 164 5.87 -2.67 -3.13
C GLU A 164 7.01 -3.52 -3.70
N GLU A 165 6.94 -3.83 -4.98
CA GLU A 165 8.03 -4.43 -5.74
C GLU A 165 8.15 -3.78 -7.13
N THR A 166 9.37 -3.80 -7.67
CA THR A 166 9.64 -3.27 -9.01
C THR A 166 9.75 -4.41 -10.01
N ARG A 167 9.06 -4.32 -11.14
CA ARG A 167 9.15 -5.27 -12.26
C ARG A 167 9.54 -4.52 -13.55
N ALA A 168 10.16 -5.22 -14.50
CA ALA A 168 10.45 -4.65 -15.81
C ALA A 168 9.17 -4.50 -16.66
N GLY A 169 9.16 -3.55 -17.58
CA GLY A 169 8.07 -3.35 -18.55
C GLY A 169 7.09 -2.24 -18.16
N LYS A 170 5.87 -2.35 -18.68
CA LYS A 170 4.72 -1.46 -18.42
C LYS A 170 3.60 -2.26 -17.75
N CYS A 171 2.53 -1.57 -17.31
CA CYS A 171 1.39 -2.26 -16.75
C CYS A 171 0.64 -3.07 -17.80
N PRO A 172 0.10 -4.26 -17.45
CA PRO A 172 -0.71 -5.02 -18.37
C PRO A 172 -1.99 -4.24 -18.67
N GLU A 173 -2.34 -4.16 -19.95
CA GLU A 173 -3.62 -3.61 -20.40
C GLU A 173 -4.70 -4.68 -20.33
N VAL A 174 -5.95 -4.25 -20.16
CA VAL A 174 -7.11 -5.14 -20.28
C VAL A 174 -7.42 -5.30 -21.77
N ASN A 175 -7.00 -6.40 -22.37
CA ASN A 175 -7.45 -6.79 -23.70
C ASN A 175 -8.88 -7.34 -23.57
N SER A 176 -9.86 -6.61 -24.09
CA SER A 176 -11.27 -7.02 -24.15
C SER A 176 -11.62 -7.70 -25.47
#